data_AF-A0A1W1CM97-F1
#
_entry.id   AF-A0A1W1CM97-F1
#
_cell.length_a   1.000
_cell.length_b   1.000
_cell.length_c   1.000
_cell.angle_alpha   90.00
_cell.angle_beta   90.00
_cell.angle_gamma   90.00
#
_symmetry.space_group_name_H-M   'P 1'
#
loop_
_entity.id
_entity.type
_entity.pdbx_description
1 polymer ?
#
loop_
_entity_poly.entity_id
_entity_poly.type
_entity_poly.pdbx_seq_one_letter_code
_entity_poly.pdbx_strand_id
1 'polypeptide(L)'
;MFDIDLVIAFAFMALLFLRHVAILKKPNKINYAPLMIAVGVIATLIHFVMHPDPSNIVLLLRESLMPLLAAMILYIIMNILNQTKESQSAKLHNEFTQVLVQEITQLKKFILELEVRMREYSESDRRMQLEIQEKFTSDVQALEAILANQMEFAKKFETIEEGYASVTKSFTHFSEVQLPELDNVVHKHIDILRLAEQDHYNKLTQLLEKAGESRYDIAEDIEMLKSSLASMKELSDTVAKTIVEKTFAKLSSVTQEFEAQTTSLKLQSEGIKTTLYEDETLLSNIRAQSEMIMKQMRLSANKMEELQQQTSSLAEVSLEIKELVNDIEKIKSDYVTSQAQLMQLSNSLRSVEDESFKTMEEKIEALSTKIDEAIKKLSQHYHITNENITESVKIMAKKAQLQKGYTELGD
;
A
#
# COMPACT_ATOMS: atom_id res chain seq x y z
N MET A 1 42.00 -28.82 -68.81
CA MET A 1 40.62 -28.37 -68.53
C MET A 1 40.12 -29.32 -67.48
N PHE A 2 39.60 -28.87 -66.34
CA PHE A 2 39.23 -29.81 -65.27
C PHE A 2 38.16 -30.78 -65.77
N ASP A 3 38.38 -32.06 -65.51
CA ASP A 3 37.42 -33.10 -65.85
C ASP A 3 36.13 -32.93 -65.05
N ILE A 4 35.03 -33.43 -65.63
CA ILE A 4 33.67 -33.18 -65.16
C ILE A 4 33.48 -33.69 -63.71
N ASP A 5 34.18 -34.75 -63.33
CA ASP A 5 34.20 -35.32 -61.98
C ASP A 5 34.78 -34.35 -60.94
N LEU A 6 35.88 -33.65 -61.26
CA LEU A 6 36.45 -32.61 -60.41
C LEU A 6 35.50 -31.41 -60.26
N VAL A 7 34.84 -31.00 -61.34
CA VAL A 7 33.86 -29.90 -61.30
C VAL A 7 32.67 -30.25 -60.40
N ILE A 8 32.16 -31.48 -60.49
CA ILE A 8 31.10 -31.98 -59.62
C ILE A 8 31.55 -32.01 -58.16
N ALA A 9 32.77 -32.48 -57.88
CA ALA A 9 33.32 -32.50 -56.53
C ALA A 9 33.45 -31.08 -55.94
N PHE A 10 33.92 -30.11 -56.71
CA PHE A 10 33.98 -28.71 -56.29
C PHE A 10 32.59 -28.10 -56.04
N ALA A 11 31.59 -28.45 -56.86
CA ALA A 11 30.22 -28.01 -56.63
C ALA A 11 29.65 -28.55 -55.30
N PHE A 12 29.89 -29.84 -54.99
CA PHE A 12 29.49 -30.42 -53.71
C PHE A 12 30.23 -29.80 -52.52
N MET A 13 31.54 -29.59 -52.62
CA MET A 13 32.33 -28.91 -51.58
C MET A 13 31.83 -27.47 -51.35
N ALA A 14 31.52 -26.72 -52.42
CA ALA A 14 30.96 -25.37 -52.32
C ALA A 14 29.58 -25.36 -51.64
N LEU A 15 28.69 -26.30 -52.01
CA LEU A 15 27.38 -26.45 -51.38
C LEU A 15 27.47 -26.80 -49.89
N LEU A 16 28.36 -27.72 -49.53
CA LEU A 16 28.62 -28.07 -48.13
C LEU A 16 29.16 -26.89 -47.33
N PHE A 17 30.08 -26.11 -47.91
CA PHE A 17 30.63 -24.92 -47.29
C PHE A 17 29.55 -23.84 -47.08
N LEU A 18 28.76 -23.53 -48.11
CA LEU A 18 27.63 -22.59 -48.02
C LEU A 18 26.62 -23.01 -46.96
N ARG A 19 26.26 -24.30 -46.92
CA ARG A 19 25.36 -24.85 -45.91
C ARG A 19 25.93 -24.71 -44.50
N HIS A 20 27.23 -24.96 -44.32
CA HIS A 20 27.89 -24.80 -43.03
C HIS A 20 27.88 -23.35 -42.55
N VAL A 21 28.16 -22.39 -43.44
CA VAL A 21 28.09 -20.95 -43.14
C VAL A 21 26.65 -20.52 -42.82
N ALA A 22 25.65 -21.00 -43.57
CA ALA A 22 24.25 -20.65 -43.33
C ALA A 22 23.72 -21.19 -41.99
N ILE A 23 24.12 -22.40 -41.63
CA ILE A 23 23.72 -23.04 -40.36
C ILE A 23 24.59 -22.53 -39.20
N LEU A 24 25.65 -21.74 -39.46
CA LEU A 24 26.58 -21.26 -38.44
C LEU A 24 25.89 -20.45 -37.32
N LYS A 25 24.72 -19.87 -37.58
CA LYS A 25 23.94 -19.10 -36.59
C LYS A 25 23.04 -19.96 -35.68
N LYS A 26 22.73 -21.21 -36.02
CA LYS A 26 21.79 -22.05 -35.24
C LYS A 26 22.45 -22.69 -33.99
N PRO A 27 21.69 -22.92 -32.90
CA PRO A 27 22.23 -23.42 -31.61
C PRO A 27 22.50 -24.94 -31.58
N ASN A 28 21.76 -25.76 -32.33
CA ASN A 28 22.03 -27.20 -32.48
C ASN A 28 22.55 -27.48 -33.89
N LYS A 29 23.80 -27.92 -34.02
CA LYS A 29 24.43 -28.15 -35.33
C LYS A 29 25.15 -29.49 -35.43
N ILE A 30 25.16 -29.99 -36.66
CA ILE A 30 26.05 -31.05 -37.13
C ILE A 30 27.34 -30.37 -37.64
N ASN A 31 28.50 -30.83 -37.17
CA ASN A 31 29.78 -30.34 -37.68
C ASN A 31 30.07 -30.96 -39.06
N TYR A 32 29.97 -30.15 -40.12
CA TYR A 32 30.23 -30.59 -41.50
C TYR A 32 31.72 -30.51 -41.91
N ALA A 33 32.61 -30.02 -41.04
CA ALA A 33 34.04 -29.93 -41.37
C ALA A 33 34.65 -31.31 -41.67
N PRO A 34 34.41 -32.39 -40.88
CA PRO A 34 34.89 -33.73 -41.23
C PRO A 34 34.35 -34.25 -42.57
N LEU A 35 33.12 -33.87 -42.94
CA LEU A 35 32.50 -34.25 -44.22
C LEU A 35 33.20 -33.59 -45.41
N MET A 36 33.74 -32.38 -45.23
CA MET A 36 34.52 -31.68 -46.26
C MET A 36 35.78 -32.47 -46.65
N ILE A 37 36.52 -32.97 -45.65
CA ILE A 37 37.70 -33.81 -45.89
C ILE A 37 37.31 -35.12 -46.56
N ALA A 38 36.22 -35.76 -46.11
CA ALA A 38 35.74 -37.01 -46.69
C ALA A 38 35.42 -36.87 -48.19
N VAL A 39 34.73 -35.80 -48.59
CA VAL A 39 34.42 -35.52 -50.00
C VAL A 39 35.70 -35.24 -50.80
N GLY A 40 36.66 -34.49 -50.24
CA GLY A 40 37.95 -34.23 -50.89
C GLY A 40 38.75 -35.51 -51.16
N VAL A 41 38.83 -36.41 -50.17
CA VAL A 41 39.52 -37.71 -50.30
C VAL A 41 38.83 -38.60 -51.33
N ILE A 42 37.50 -38.69 -51.29
CA ILE A 42 36.72 -39.49 -52.24
C ILE A 42 36.89 -38.96 -53.67
N ALA A 43 36.81 -37.64 -53.86
CA ALA A 43 36.99 -37.00 -55.17
C ALA A 43 38.41 -37.24 -55.74
N THR A 44 39.44 -37.13 -54.89
CA THR A 44 40.82 -37.44 -55.26
C THR A 44 40.98 -38.89 -55.70
N LEU A 45 40.37 -39.85 -54.99
CA LEU A 45 40.43 -41.26 -55.33
C LEU A 45 39.65 -41.60 -56.61
N ILE A 46 38.45 -41.04 -56.78
CA ILE A 46 37.63 -41.28 -57.97
C ILE A 46 38.33 -40.75 -59.22
N HIS A 47 38.86 -39.52 -59.16
CA HIS A 47 39.54 -38.91 -60.31
C HIS A 47 40.80 -39.70 -60.71
N PHE A 48 41.58 -40.14 -59.74
CA PHE A 48 42.77 -40.96 -59.96
C PHE A 48 42.46 -42.33 -60.58
N VAL A 49 41.32 -42.93 -60.24
CA VAL A 49 40.89 -44.25 -60.76
C VAL A 49 40.24 -44.16 -62.15
N MET A 50 39.47 -43.10 -62.42
CA MET A 50 38.72 -42.95 -63.67
C MET A 50 39.58 -42.53 -64.87
N HIS A 51 40.72 -41.87 -64.63
CA HIS A 51 41.60 -41.38 -65.69
C HIS A 51 43.01 -42.00 -65.61
N PRO A 52 43.17 -43.33 -65.83
CA PRO A 52 44.49 -43.95 -65.82
C PRO A 52 45.24 -43.64 -67.13
N ASP A 53 45.83 -42.45 -67.23
CA ASP A 53 46.74 -42.11 -68.33
C ASP A 53 48.21 -42.34 -67.92
N PRO A 54 48.86 -43.41 -68.42
CA PRO A 54 50.24 -43.73 -68.07
C PRO A 54 51.25 -42.76 -68.69
N SER A 55 50.86 -41.90 -69.63
CA SER A 55 51.78 -41.00 -70.33
C SER A 55 52.16 -39.75 -69.52
N ASN A 56 51.33 -39.34 -68.55
CA ASN A 56 51.52 -38.13 -67.75
C ASN A 56 51.10 -38.29 -66.28
N ILE A 57 51.64 -39.31 -65.60
CA ILE A 57 51.33 -39.65 -64.19
C ILE A 57 51.50 -38.43 -63.25
N VAL A 58 52.50 -37.57 -63.48
CA VAL A 58 52.74 -36.38 -62.66
C VAL A 58 51.60 -35.35 -62.77
N LEU A 59 51.04 -35.18 -63.97
CA LEU A 59 49.92 -34.26 -64.19
C LEU A 59 48.65 -34.80 -63.53
N LEU A 60 48.37 -36.10 -63.72
CA LEU A 60 47.23 -36.79 -63.10
C LEU A 60 47.30 -36.72 -61.57
N LEU A 61 48.48 -36.93 -60.97
CA LEU A 61 48.67 -36.85 -59.53
C LEU A 61 48.42 -35.41 -59.01
N ARG A 62 48.90 -34.40 -59.75
CA ARG A 62 48.68 -33.00 -59.40
C ARG A 62 47.19 -32.64 -59.45
N GLU A 63 46.48 -33.04 -60.49
CA GLU A 63 45.05 -32.73 -60.66
C GLU A 63 44.18 -33.51 -59.67
N SER A 64 44.49 -34.78 -59.42
CA SER A 64 43.83 -35.62 -58.42
C SER A 64 43.97 -35.07 -57.00
N LEU A 65 45.07 -34.41 -56.64
CA LEU A 65 45.29 -33.86 -55.30
C LEU A 65 44.61 -32.49 -55.09
N MET A 66 44.14 -31.81 -56.14
CA MET A 66 43.51 -30.50 -56.03
C MET A 66 42.22 -30.50 -55.17
N PRO A 67 41.30 -31.48 -55.30
CA PRO A 67 40.14 -31.61 -54.41
C PRO A 67 40.51 -31.76 -52.95
N LEU A 68 41.53 -32.57 -52.64
CA LEU A 68 42.01 -32.77 -51.27
C LEU A 68 42.59 -31.48 -50.68
N LEU A 69 43.37 -30.74 -51.46
CA LEU A 69 43.95 -29.46 -51.03
C LEU A 69 42.85 -28.43 -50.77
N ALA A 70 41.87 -28.32 -51.66
CA ALA A 70 40.71 -27.44 -51.48
C ALA A 70 39.90 -27.83 -50.23
N ALA A 71 39.64 -29.12 -50.02
CA ALA A 71 38.95 -29.62 -48.85
C ALA A 71 39.68 -29.31 -47.54
N MET A 72 41.02 -29.43 -47.52
CA MET A 72 41.83 -29.07 -46.35
C MET A 72 41.78 -27.57 -46.02
N ILE A 73 41.87 -26.70 -47.03
CA ILE A 73 41.75 -25.25 -46.82
C ILE A 73 40.37 -24.91 -46.24
N LEU A 74 39.31 -25.44 -46.85
CA LEU A 74 37.94 -25.20 -46.38
C LEU A 74 37.71 -25.77 -44.98
N TYR A 75 38.28 -26.93 -44.67
CA TYR A 75 38.25 -27.51 -43.32
C TYR A 75 38.87 -26.59 -42.27
N ILE A 76 40.07 -26.05 -42.54
CA ILE A 76 40.75 -25.13 -41.62
C ILE A 76 39.89 -23.89 -41.38
N ILE A 77 39.34 -23.29 -42.44
CA ILE A 77 38.47 -22.11 -42.34
C ILE A 77 37.22 -22.43 -41.50
N MET A 78 36.55 -23.54 -41.78
CA MET A 78 35.35 -23.97 -41.04
C MET A 78 35.65 -24.22 -39.56
N ASN A 79 36.80 -24.82 -39.24
CA ASN A 79 37.20 -25.10 -37.87
C ASN A 79 37.48 -23.82 -37.07
N ILE A 80 38.21 -22.87 -37.67
CA ILE A 80 38.49 -21.55 -37.06
C ILE A 80 37.18 -20.78 -36.81
N LEU A 81 36.25 -20.80 -37.76
CA LEU A 81 34.94 -20.16 -37.59
C LEU A 81 34.15 -20.78 -36.43
N ASN A 82 34.18 -22.11 -36.28
CA ASN A 82 33.46 -22.78 -35.20
C ASN A 82 34.07 -22.45 -33.82
N GLN A 83 35.39 -22.52 -33.70
CA GLN A 83 36.11 -22.19 -32.46
C GLN A 83 35.92 -20.71 -32.05
N THR A 84 35.90 -19.79 -33.03
CA THR A 84 35.68 -18.37 -32.77
C THR A 84 34.28 -18.11 -32.22
N LYS A 85 33.26 -18.78 -32.76
CA LYS A 85 31.88 -18.67 -32.26
C LYS A 85 31.73 -19.22 -30.84
N GLU A 86 32.30 -20.40 -30.57
CA GLU A 86 32.25 -21.01 -29.23
C GLU A 86 32.91 -20.10 -28.19
N SER A 87 34.07 -19.53 -28.52
CA SER A 87 34.77 -18.56 -27.66
C SER A 87 33.94 -17.30 -27.40
N GLN A 88 33.34 -16.71 -28.44
CA GLN A 88 32.46 -15.54 -28.28
C GLN A 88 31.22 -15.84 -27.45
N SER A 89 30.59 -17.00 -27.65
CA SER A 89 29.42 -17.42 -26.88
C SER A 89 29.77 -17.65 -25.41
N ALA A 90 30.92 -18.27 -25.12
CA ALA A 90 31.39 -18.48 -23.76
C ALA A 90 31.69 -17.15 -23.05
N LYS A 91 32.32 -16.20 -23.76
CA LYS A 91 32.59 -14.85 -23.24
C LYS A 91 31.29 -14.11 -22.91
N LEU A 92 30.32 -14.13 -23.82
CA LEU A 92 29.03 -13.47 -23.62
C LEU A 92 28.25 -14.09 -22.44
N HIS A 93 28.28 -15.42 -22.31
CA HIS A 93 27.66 -16.11 -21.18
C HIS A 93 28.34 -15.76 -19.83
N ASN A 94 29.67 -15.65 -19.82
CA ASN A 94 30.42 -15.25 -18.63
C ASN A 94 30.13 -13.79 -18.23
N GLU A 95 30.12 -12.86 -19.18
CA GLU A 95 29.74 -11.45 -18.95
C GLU A 95 28.31 -11.35 -18.41
N PHE A 96 27.36 -12.07 -19.01
CA PHE A 96 25.98 -12.11 -18.53
C PHE A 96 25.88 -12.67 -17.10
N THR A 97 26.62 -13.75 -16.81
CA THR A 97 26.65 -14.33 -15.46
C THR A 97 27.24 -13.36 -14.44
N GLN A 98 28.29 -12.63 -14.80
CA GLN A 98 28.90 -11.63 -13.93
C GLN A 98 27.93 -10.49 -13.61
N VAL A 99 27.20 -9.99 -14.60
CA VAL A 99 26.14 -8.99 -14.40
C VAL A 99 25.05 -9.53 -13.48
N LEU A 100 24.57 -10.76 -13.71
CA LEU A 100 23.56 -11.38 -12.84
C LEU A 100 24.04 -11.52 -11.39
N VAL A 101 25.28 -11.95 -11.17
CA VAL A 101 25.85 -12.05 -9.82
C VAL A 101 25.91 -10.69 -9.14
N GLN A 102 26.27 -9.64 -9.88
CA GLN A 102 26.30 -8.27 -9.37
C GLN A 102 24.90 -7.78 -8.98
N GLU A 103 23.90 -7.96 -9.84
CA GLU A 103 22.50 -7.60 -9.59
C GLU A 103 21.92 -8.37 -8.38
N ILE A 104 22.16 -9.69 -8.31
CA ILE A 104 21.74 -10.51 -7.15
C ILE A 104 22.41 -10.03 -5.86
N THR A 105 23.67 -9.63 -5.93
CA THR A 105 24.40 -9.11 -4.76
C THR A 105 23.83 -7.77 -4.29
N GLN A 106 23.50 -6.88 -5.22
CA GLN A 106 22.84 -5.61 -4.90
C GLN A 106 21.45 -5.83 -4.28
N LEU A 107 20.65 -6.72 -4.88
CA LEU A 107 19.34 -7.07 -4.35
C LEU A 107 19.43 -7.65 -2.94
N LYS A 108 20.40 -8.54 -2.68
CA LYS A 108 20.64 -9.09 -1.35
C LYS A 108 20.99 -8.01 -0.32
N LYS A 109 21.83 -7.03 -0.71
CA LYS A 109 22.19 -5.91 0.16
C LYS A 109 20.97 -5.03 0.47
N PHE A 110 20.14 -4.75 -0.54
CA PHE A 110 18.91 -3.98 -0.38
C PHE A 110 17.92 -4.68 0.56
N ILE A 111 17.70 -6.00 0.40
CA ILE A 111 16.82 -6.78 1.28
C ILE A 111 17.32 -6.74 2.73
N LEU A 112 18.63 -6.88 2.95
CA LEU A 112 19.23 -6.77 4.29
C LEU A 112 19.02 -5.40 4.93
N GLU A 113 19.21 -4.31 4.16
CA GLU A 113 18.94 -2.96 4.66
C GLU A 113 17.46 -2.76 5.00
N LEU A 114 16.57 -3.31 4.19
CA LEU A 114 15.13 -3.24 4.39
C LEU A 114 14.70 -4.03 5.63
N GLU A 115 15.30 -5.21 5.87
CA GLU A 115 15.08 -6.00 7.09
C GLU A 115 15.51 -5.24 8.35
N VAL A 116 16.67 -4.59 8.32
CA VAL A 116 17.16 -3.76 9.45
C VAL A 116 16.18 -2.60 9.72
N ARG A 117 15.79 -1.85 8.70
CA ARG A 117 14.81 -0.76 8.87
C ARG A 117 13.47 -1.26 9.39
N MET A 118 12.96 -2.38 8.88
CA MET A 118 11.71 -2.97 9.37
C MET A 118 11.81 -3.34 10.86
N ARG A 119 12.95 -3.87 11.30
CA ARG A 119 13.18 -4.19 12.71
C ARG A 119 13.21 -2.94 13.59
N GLU A 120 13.91 -1.90 13.15
CA GLU A 120 13.94 -0.60 13.86
C GLU A 120 12.55 0.03 13.95
N TYR A 121 11.78 0.02 12.87
CA TYR A 121 10.40 0.50 12.87
C TYR A 121 9.51 -0.33 13.80
N SER A 122 9.64 -1.65 13.79
CA SER A 122 8.85 -2.53 14.66
C SER A 122 9.17 -2.31 16.15
N GLU A 123 10.45 -2.14 16.51
CA GLU A 123 10.82 -1.81 17.88
C GLU A 123 10.36 -0.42 18.31
N SER A 124 10.48 0.57 17.41
CA SER A 124 10.00 1.93 17.65
C SER A 124 8.49 1.97 17.86
N ASP A 125 7.72 1.27 17.02
CA ASP A 125 6.27 1.16 17.14
C ASP A 125 5.88 0.47 18.45
N ARG A 126 6.58 -0.60 18.83
CA ARG A 126 6.35 -1.26 20.13
C ARG A 126 6.61 -0.32 21.30
N ARG A 127 7.67 0.51 21.25
CA ARG A 127 7.94 1.51 22.29
C ARG A 127 6.84 2.57 22.34
N MET A 128 6.41 3.08 21.20
CA MET A 128 5.35 4.06 21.11
C MET A 128 4.03 3.52 21.68
N GLN A 129 3.69 2.27 21.39
CA GLN A 129 2.51 1.62 21.98
C GLN A 129 2.60 1.50 23.50
N LEU A 130 3.76 1.13 24.05
CA LEU A 130 3.97 1.06 25.49
C LEU A 130 3.84 2.45 26.15
N GLU A 131 4.40 3.48 25.53
CA GLU A 131 4.30 4.87 26.03
C GLU A 131 2.85 5.38 25.98
N ILE A 132 2.10 5.07 24.92
CA ILE A 132 0.67 5.39 24.81
C ILE A 132 -0.11 4.65 25.90
N GLN A 133 0.18 3.37 26.15
CA GLN A 133 -0.51 2.57 27.16
C GLN A 133 -0.23 3.09 28.57
N GLU A 134 1.01 3.47 28.86
CA GLU A 134 1.41 4.07 30.14
C GLU A 134 0.72 5.42 30.34
N LYS A 135 0.74 6.29 29.33
CA LYS A 135 0.05 7.58 29.37
C LYS A 135 -1.46 7.42 29.55
N PHE A 136 -2.08 6.52 28.81
CA PHE A 136 -3.52 6.22 28.95
C PHE A 136 -3.85 5.73 30.35
N THR A 137 -3.01 4.86 30.93
CA THR A 137 -3.19 4.37 32.30
C THR A 137 -3.09 5.52 33.32
N SER A 138 -2.11 6.41 33.14
CA SER A 138 -1.96 7.62 33.96
C SER A 138 -3.16 8.56 33.83
N ASP A 139 -3.68 8.77 32.62
CA ASP A 139 -4.84 9.62 32.37
C ASP A 139 -6.11 9.04 33.02
N VAL A 140 -6.28 7.72 32.97
CA VAL A 140 -7.39 7.02 33.66
C VAL A 140 -7.31 7.21 35.19
N GLN A 141 -6.11 7.10 35.77
CA GLN A 141 -5.92 7.35 37.21
C GLN A 141 -6.23 8.81 37.59
N ALA A 142 -5.83 9.77 36.74
CA ALA A 142 -6.16 11.17 36.94
C ALA A 142 -7.69 11.41 36.88
N LEU A 143 -8.38 10.76 35.94
CA LEU A 143 -9.84 10.82 35.84
C LEU A 143 -10.53 10.20 37.06
N GLU A 144 -10.04 9.07 37.58
CA GLU A 144 -10.55 8.48 38.83
C GLU A 144 -10.38 9.44 40.02
N ALA A 145 -9.23 10.11 40.13
CA ALA A 145 -9.00 11.11 41.17
C ALA A 145 -9.93 12.32 41.03
N ILE A 146 -10.17 12.81 39.80
CA ILE A 146 -11.13 13.90 39.54
C ILE A 146 -12.54 13.47 39.95
N LEU A 147 -12.96 12.26 39.58
CA LEU A 147 -14.27 11.71 39.93
C LEU A 147 -14.44 11.58 41.44
N ALA A 148 -13.42 11.09 42.14
CA ALA A 148 -13.41 11.00 43.61
C ALA A 148 -13.54 12.39 44.25
N ASN A 149 -12.78 13.38 43.76
CA ASN A 149 -12.88 14.76 44.23
C ASN A 149 -14.27 15.36 43.96
N GLN A 150 -14.87 15.11 42.79
CA GLN A 150 -16.22 15.57 42.47
C GLN A 150 -17.28 14.99 43.42
N MET A 151 -17.16 13.71 43.79
CA MET A 151 -18.04 13.11 44.80
C MET A 151 -17.85 13.75 46.17
N GLU A 152 -16.62 14.06 46.57
CA GLU A 152 -16.36 14.76 47.83
C GLU A 152 -16.96 16.18 47.84
N PHE A 153 -16.81 16.92 46.72
CA PHE A 153 -17.43 18.24 46.57
C PHE A 153 -18.96 18.16 46.63
N ALA A 154 -19.58 17.20 45.95
CA ALA A 154 -21.03 17.00 46.01
C ALA A 154 -21.51 16.79 47.45
N LYS A 155 -20.80 15.95 48.22
CA LYS A 155 -21.10 15.72 49.64
C LYS A 155 -20.95 16.99 50.49
N LYS A 156 -19.94 17.82 50.22
CA LYS A 156 -19.79 19.13 50.88
C LYS A 156 -20.94 20.07 50.55
N PHE A 157 -21.42 20.07 49.31
CA PHE A 157 -22.60 20.85 48.91
C PHE A 157 -23.87 20.39 49.64
N GLU A 158 -24.11 19.08 49.76
CA GLU A 158 -25.24 18.56 50.56
C GLU A 158 -25.14 19.02 52.02
N THR A 159 -23.94 18.99 52.61
CA THR A 159 -23.71 19.44 53.99
C THR A 159 -23.99 20.95 54.15
N ILE A 160 -23.62 21.76 53.15
CA ILE A 160 -23.91 23.20 53.13
C ILE A 160 -25.41 23.45 52.98
N GLU A 161 -26.11 22.67 52.16
CA GLU A 161 -27.55 22.78 51.96
C GLU A 161 -28.33 22.42 53.24
N GLU A 162 -27.94 21.34 53.92
CA GLU A 162 -28.45 20.99 55.25
C GLU A 162 -28.17 22.10 56.28
N GLY A 163 -26.95 22.66 56.26
CA GLY A 163 -26.57 23.80 57.09
C GLY A 163 -27.44 25.02 56.84
N TYR A 164 -27.69 25.35 55.56
CA TYR A 164 -28.56 26.46 55.16
C TYR A 164 -29.99 26.23 55.64
N ALA A 165 -30.56 25.04 55.43
CA ALA A 165 -31.89 24.70 55.90
C ALA A 165 -32.01 24.82 57.44
N SER A 166 -30.99 24.40 58.19
CA SER A 166 -30.92 24.53 59.64
C SER A 166 -30.85 25.99 60.11
N VAL A 167 -30.04 26.81 59.44
CA VAL A 167 -29.93 28.25 59.71
C VAL A 167 -31.25 28.95 59.40
N THR A 168 -31.86 28.68 58.24
CA THR A 168 -33.17 29.22 57.87
C THR A 168 -34.21 28.85 58.93
N LYS A 169 -34.29 27.59 59.35
CA LYS A 169 -35.23 27.15 60.40
C LYS A 169 -34.99 27.86 61.74
N SER A 170 -33.72 28.03 62.12
CA SER A 170 -33.34 28.76 63.34
C SER A 170 -33.70 30.24 63.25
N PHE A 171 -33.53 30.84 62.08
CA PHE A 171 -33.90 32.24 61.81
C PHE A 171 -35.42 32.44 61.83
N THR A 172 -36.18 31.51 61.23
CA THR A 172 -37.64 31.50 61.31
C THR A 172 -38.10 31.37 62.76
N HIS A 173 -37.51 30.44 63.54
CA HIS A 173 -37.84 30.29 64.96
C HIS A 173 -37.52 31.53 65.79
N PHE A 174 -36.37 32.17 65.54
CA PHE A 174 -36.00 33.43 66.17
C PHE A 174 -37.01 34.54 65.84
N SER A 175 -37.37 34.68 64.55
CA SER A 175 -38.26 35.73 64.07
C SER A 175 -39.71 35.55 64.52
N GLU A 176 -40.23 34.32 64.51
CA GLU A 176 -41.65 34.04 64.76
C GLU A 176 -41.96 33.73 66.22
N VAL A 177 -40.98 33.27 67.01
CA VAL A 177 -41.20 32.86 68.40
C VAL A 177 -40.46 33.77 69.37
N GLN A 178 -39.13 33.91 69.23
CA GLN A 178 -38.33 34.62 70.23
C GLN A 178 -38.50 36.15 70.19
N LEU A 179 -38.63 36.74 69.00
CA LEU A 179 -38.87 38.19 68.84
C LEU A 179 -40.22 38.61 69.45
N PRO A 180 -41.34 37.90 69.18
CA PRO A 180 -42.62 38.19 69.84
C PRO A 180 -42.61 37.92 71.35
N GLU A 181 -41.91 36.88 71.82
CA GLU A 181 -41.73 36.66 73.26
C GLU A 181 -40.97 37.81 73.93
N LEU A 182 -39.92 38.31 73.30
CA LEU A 182 -39.18 39.46 73.79
C LEU A 182 -40.06 40.70 73.86
N ASP A 183 -40.87 40.97 72.83
CA ASP A 183 -41.82 42.09 72.81
C ASP A 183 -42.86 41.96 73.94
N ASN A 184 -43.35 40.75 74.21
CA ASN A 184 -44.29 40.46 75.29
C ASN A 184 -43.63 40.63 76.68
N VAL A 185 -42.38 40.21 76.84
CA VAL A 185 -41.60 40.44 78.07
C VAL A 185 -41.33 41.93 78.29
N VAL A 186 -41.01 42.67 77.24
CA VAL A 186 -40.81 44.12 77.27
C VAL A 186 -42.11 44.82 77.67
N HIS A 187 -43.24 44.46 77.06
CA HIS A 187 -44.56 44.99 77.44
C HIS A 187 -44.91 44.69 78.89
N LYS A 188 -44.65 43.46 79.38
CA LYS A 188 -44.82 43.13 80.81
C LYS A 188 -43.93 43.97 81.71
N HIS A 189 -42.68 44.22 81.34
CA HIS A 189 -41.80 45.08 82.13
C HIS A 189 -42.25 46.55 82.11
N ILE A 190 -42.75 47.04 80.96
CA ILE A 190 -43.35 48.38 80.85
C ILE A 190 -44.59 48.48 81.75
N ASP A 191 -45.45 47.46 81.76
CA ASP A 191 -46.64 47.43 82.61
C ASP A 191 -46.29 47.35 84.11
N ILE A 192 -45.27 46.56 84.48
CA ILE A 192 -44.74 46.51 85.85
C ILE A 192 -44.17 47.87 86.25
N LEU A 193 -43.40 48.52 85.38
CA LEU A 193 -42.87 49.86 85.64
C LEU A 193 -43.99 50.89 85.79
N ARG A 194 -45.03 50.80 84.97
CA ARG A 194 -46.21 51.69 85.05
C ARG A 194 -46.99 51.48 86.35
N LEU A 195 -47.19 50.23 86.76
CA LEU A 195 -47.80 49.87 88.05
C LEU A 195 -46.94 50.34 89.23
N ALA A 196 -45.63 50.14 89.16
CA ALA A 196 -44.70 50.60 90.18
C ALA A 196 -44.68 52.13 90.29
N GLU A 197 -44.68 52.84 89.16
CA GLU A 197 -44.75 54.32 89.13
C GLU A 197 -46.07 54.84 89.70
N GLN A 198 -47.19 54.19 89.36
CA GLN A 198 -48.51 54.54 89.90
C GLN A 198 -48.62 54.25 91.40
N ASP A 199 -48.09 53.12 91.87
CA ASP A 199 -48.02 52.79 93.30
C ASP A 199 -47.11 53.77 94.04
N HIS A 200 -45.97 54.14 93.45
CA HIS A 200 -45.07 55.15 94.00
C HIS A 200 -45.74 56.52 94.09
N TYR A 201 -46.48 56.95 93.06
CA TYR A 201 -47.26 58.18 93.06
C TYR A 201 -48.28 58.16 94.20
N ASN A 202 -49.07 57.08 94.31
CA ASN A 202 -50.06 56.93 95.39
C ASN A 202 -49.42 56.95 96.78
N LYS A 203 -48.24 56.32 96.93
CA LYS A 203 -47.49 56.28 98.19
C LYS A 203 -46.88 57.63 98.54
N LEU A 204 -46.43 58.39 97.54
CA LEU A 204 -45.99 59.78 97.69
C LEU A 204 -47.15 60.69 98.07
N THR A 205 -48.34 60.51 97.49
CA THR A 205 -49.56 61.24 97.85
C THR A 205 -49.96 60.93 99.29
N GLN A 206 -49.94 59.65 99.71
CA GLN A 206 -50.22 59.26 101.09
C GLN A 206 -49.16 59.77 102.09
N LEU A 207 -47.88 59.78 101.71
CA LEU A 207 -46.80 60.34 102.54
C LEU A 207 -46.91 61.87 102.63
N LEU A 208 -47.33 62.56 101.57
CA LEU A 208 -47.60 64.00 101.57
C LEU A 208 -48.84 64.36 102.41
N GLU A 209 -49.91 63.56 102.34
CA GLU A 209 -51.08 63.69 103.23
C GLU A 209 -50.70 63.48 104.69
N LYS A 210 -49.92 62.43 105.00
CA LYS A 210 -49.42 62.18 106.37
C LYS A 210 -48.45 63.25 106.86
N ALA A 211 -47.58 63.77 106.00
CA ALA A 211 -46.65 64.85 106.33
C ALA A 211 -47.37 66.19 106.57
N GLY A 212 -48.58 66.36 106.05
CA GLY A 212 -49.48 67.48 106.37
C GLY A 212 -50.01 67.44 107.80
N GLU A 213 -50.11 66.27 108.42
CA GLU A 213 -50.72 66.06 109.74
C GLU A 213 -49.73 65.91 110.90
N SER A 214 -48.47 65.50 110.68
CA SER A 214 -47.47 65.37 111.76
C SER A 214 -46.32 66.38 111.62
N ARG A 215 -46.51 67.58 112.17
CA ARG A 215 -45.40 68.51 112.45
C ARG A 215 -44.68 68.11 113.75
N TYR A 216 -43.90 67.05 113.72
CA TYR A 216 -42.74 66.78 114.59
C TYR A 216 -42.17 65.41 114.11
N ASP A 217 -40.85 65.31 113.92
CA ASP A 217 -40.06 64.19 113.35
C ASP A 217 -39.67 64.21 111.86
N ILE A 218 -39.79 65.36 111.20
CA ILE A 218 -39.30 65.53 109.80
C ILE A 218 -37.76 65.43 109.70
N ALA A 219 -37.01 65.67 110.78
CA ALA A 219 -35.55 65.72 110.73
C ALA A 219 -34.90 64.33 110.67
N GLU A 220 -35.38 63.36 111.45
CA GLU A 220 -34.80 62.01 111.51
C GLU A 220 -35.14 61.20 110.26
N ASP A 221 -36.37 61.35 109.76
CA ASP A 221 -36.80 60.75 108.49
C ASP A 221 -36.03 61.34 107.30
N ILE A 222 -35.73 62.64 107.28
CA ILE A 222 -34.89 63.26 106.24
C ILE A 222 -33.46 62.71 106.27
N GLU A 223 -32.88 62.48 107.45
CA GLU A 223 -31.52 61.94 107.57
C GLU A 223 -31.46 60.47 107.12
N MET A 224 -32.47 59.66 107.44
CA MET A 224 -32.61 58.27 106.95
C MET A 224 -32.83 58.21 105.44
N LEU A 225 -33.62 59.14 104.89
CA LEU A 225 -33.93 59.21 103.46
C LEU A 225 -32.71 59.71 102.66
N LYS A 226 -31.92 60.63 103.22
CA LYS A 226 -30.62 61.06 102.70
C LYS A 226 -29.60 59.94 102.69
N SER A 227 -29.55 59.13 103.75
CA SER A 227 -28.70 57.93 103.83
C SER A 227 -29.09 56.91 102.74
N SER A 228 -30.38 56.61 102.60
CA SER A 228 -30.88 55.70 101.55
C SER A 228 -30.63 56.23 100.14
N LEU A 229 -30.78 57.55 99.91
CA LEU A 229 -30.43 58.20 98.64
C LEU A 229 -28.93 58.11 98.33
N ALA A 230 -28.08 58.24 99.34
CA ALA A 230 -26.63 58.10 99.16
C ALA A 230 -26.24 56.66 98.79
N SER A 231 -26.80 55.66 99.47
CA SER A 231 -26.58 54.25 99.13
C SER A 231 -27.14 53.89 97.75
N MET A 232 -28.29 54.45 97.37
CA MET A 232 -28.90 54.25 96.06
C MET A 232 -28.08 54.92 94.94
N LYS A 233 -27.50 56.09 95.21
CA LYS A 233 -26.55 56.74 94.29
C LYS A 233 -25.30 55.88 94.11
N GLU A 234 -24.74 55.35 95.18
CA GLU A 234 -23.56 54.48 95.12
C GLU A 234 -23.85 53.17 94.34
N LEU A 235 -25.02 52.57 94.55
CA LEU A 235 -25.47 51.40 93.79
C LEU A 235 -25.66 51.75 92.31
N SER A 236 -26.30 52.89 92.01
CA SER A 236 -26.49 53.39 90.64
C SER A 236 -25.16 53.64 89.93
N ASP A 237 -24.21 54.29 90.60
CA ASP A 237 -22.87 54.55 90.06
C ASP A 237 -22.10 53.25 89.83
N THR A 238 -22.24 52.28 90.74
CA THR A 238 -21.61 50.95 90.61
C THR A 238 -22.23 50.15 89.46
N VAL A 239 -23.55 50.14 89.34
CA VAL A 239 -24.26 49.46 88.25
C VAL A 239 -23.95 50.10 86.90
N ALA A 240 -23.96 51.43 86.81
CA ALA A 240 -23.60 52.16 85.60
C ALA A 240 -22.17 51.86 85.17
N LYS A 241 -21.21 51.90 86.12
CA LYS A 241 -19.81 51.57 85.85
C LYS A 241 -19.63 50.12 85.38
N THR A 242 -20.32 49.18 86.04
CA THR A 242 -20.28 47.74 85.69
C THR A 242 -20.90 47.47 84.31
N ILE A 243 -22.02 48.12 83.98
CA ILE A 243 -22.66 48.01 82.67
C ILE A 243 -21.73 48.56 81.59
N VAL A 244 -21.13 49.73 81.80
CA VAL A 244 -20.19 50.33 80.83
C VAL A 244 -18.97 49.44 80.64
N GLU A 245 -18.34 48.95 81.71
CA GLU A 245 -17.18 48.05 81.62
C GLU A 245 -17.53 46.74 80.91
N LYS A 246 -18.61 46.06 81.30
CA LYS A 246 -19.01 44.80 80.65
C LYS A 246 -19.43 45.00 79.20
N THR A 247 -20.16 46.06 78.89
CA THR A 247 -20.59 46.35 77.52
C THR A 247 -19.39 46.69 76.66
N PHE A 248 -18.46 47.51 77.14
CA PHE A 248 -17.23 47.84 76.42
C PHE A 248 -16.36 46.59 76.19
N ALA A 249 -16.16 45.75 77.20
CA ALA A 249 -15.42 44.51 77.07
C ALA A 249 -16.06 43.54 76.06
N LYS A 250 -17.40 43.42 76.09
CA LYS A 250 -18.15 42.58 75.14
C LYS A 250 -18.07 43.13 73.71
N LEU A 251 -18.24 44.44 73.53
CA LEU A 251 -18.15 45.09 72.22
C LEU A 251 -16.75 44.98 71.65
N SER A 252 -15.72 45.18 72.48
CA SER A 252 -14.31 45.06 72.07
C SER A 252 -13.97 43.63 71.64
N SER A 253 -14.42 42.62 72.39
CA SER A 253 -14.27 41.21 72.03
C SER A 253 -14.96 40.88 70.69
N VAL A 254 -16.21 41.32 70.51
CA VAL A 254 -16.96 41.09 69.26
C VAL A 254 -16.29 41.80 68.08
N THR A 255 -15.78 43.01 68.29
CA THR A 255 -15.09 43.78 67.24
C THR A 255 -13.80 43.09 66.81
N GLN A 256 -13.00 42.57 67.74
CA GLN A 256 -11.80 41.79 67.41
C GLN A 256 -12.12 40.50 66.65
N GLU A 257 -13.16 39.78 67.07
CA GLU A 257 -13.58 38.54 66.41
C GLU A 257 -14.09 38.80 64.99
N PHE A 258 -14.83 39.89 64.80
CA PHE A 258 -15.29 40.35 63.49
C PHE A 258 -14.12 40.80 62.59
N GLU A 259 -13.13 41.51 63.14
CA GLU A 259 -11.92 41.91 62.42
C GLU A 259 -11.11 40.68 61.97
N ALA A 260 -10.95 39.68 62.84
CA ALA A 260 -10.28 38.43 62.51
C ALA A 260 -11.00 37.67 61.38
N GLN A 261 -12.34 37.57 61.44
CA GLN A 261 -13.14 36.96 60.38
C GLN A 261 -13.06 37.73 59.06
N THR A 262 -13.11 39.07 59.11
CA THR A 262 -13.00 39.93 57.92
C THR A 262 -11.62 39.78 57.26
N THR A 263 -10.57 39.65 58.06
CA THR A 263 -9.20 39.46 57.57
C THR A 263 -9.03 38.07 56.94
N SER A 264 -9.63 37.04 57.54
CA SER A 264 -9.66 35.68 56.99
C SER A 264 -10.42 35.62 55.66
N LEU A 265 -11.60 36.25 55.58
CA LEU A 265 -12.38 36.38 54.35
C LEU A 265 -11.61 37.11 53.25
N LYS A 266 -10.90 38.18 53.59
CA LYS A 266 -10.04 38.89 52.64
C LYS A 266 -8.94 38.00 52.07
N LEU A 267 -8.26 37.22 52.92
CA LEU A 267 -7.24 36.26 52.48
C LEU A 267 -7.82 35.18 51.57
N GLN A 268 -8.98 34.62 51.92
CA GLN A 268 -9.68 33.67 51.05
C GLN A 268 -10.08 34.29 49.71
N SER A 269 -10.60 35.51 49.71
CA SER A 269 -11.00 36.22 48.49
C SER A 269 -9.80 36.50 47.57
N GLU A 270 -8.64 36.86 48.11
CA GLU A 270 -7.42 37.01 47.31
C GLU A 270 -6.95 35.67 46.76
N GLY A 271 -7.05 34.58 47.53
CA GLY A 271 -6.78 33.23 47.05
C GLY A 271 -7.67 32.84 45.87
N ILE A 272 -8.98 33.04 45.99
CA ILE A 272 -9.97 32.78 44.92
C ILE A 272 -9.65 33.62 43.68
N LYS A 273 -9.28 34.88 43.86
CA LYS A 273 -8.90 35.77 42.75
C LYS A 273 -7.66 35.26 42.02
N THR A 274 -6.63 34.80 42.75
CA THR A 274 -5.45 34.19 42.13
C THR A 274 -5.82 32.94 41.33
N THR A 275 -6.64 32.05 41.91
CA THR A 275 -7.10 30.84 41.20
C THR A 275 -7.90 31.18 39.94
N LEU A 276 -8.77 32.19 39.99
CA LEU A 276 -9.51 32.65 38.81
C LEU A 276 -8.58 33.16 37.70
N TYR A 277 -7.52 33.90 38.06
CA TYR A 277 -6.52 34.35 37.08
C TYR A 277 -5.74 33.17 36.47
N GLU A 278 -5.40 32.16 37.27
CA GLU A 278 -4.74 30.93 36.81
C GLU A 278 -5.66 30.13 35.88
N ASP A 279 -6.94 30.00 36.22
CA ASP A 279 -7.94 29.33 35.39
C ASP A 279 -8.18 30.07 34.08
N GLU A 280 -8.21 31.41 34.08
CA GLU A 280 -8.36 32.21 32.86
C GLU A 280 -7.15 32.05 31.93
N THR A 281 -5.94 31.96 32.49
CA THR A 281 -4.73 31.66 31.70
C THR A 281 -4.73 30.23 31.17
N LEU A 282 -5.20 29.25 31.95
CA LEU A 282 -5.38 27.87 31.49
C LEU A 282 -6.40 27.78 30.34
N LEU A 283 -7.54 28.44 30.47
CA LEU A 283 -8.59 28.53 29.44
C LEU A 283 -8.07 29.16 28.15
N SER A 284 -7.28 30.23 28.25
CA SER A 284 -6.63 30.85 27.09
C SER A 284 -5.70 29.87 26.36
N ASN A 285 -4.90 29.10 27.12
CA ASN A 285 -4.02 28.08 26.55
C ASN A 285 -4.81 26.93 25.90
N ILE A 286 -5.86 26.45 26.54
CA ILE A 286 -6.76 25.41 26.00
C ILE A 286 -7.38 25.88 24.68
N ARG A 287 -7.82 27.14 24.62
CA ARG A 287 -8.36 27.73 23.40
C ARG A 287 -7.33 27.75 22.27
N ALA A 288 -6.10 28.19 22.55
CA ALA A 288 -5.02 28.21 21.55
C ALA A 288 -4.67 26.79 21.04
N GLN A 289 -4.60 25.80 21.95
CA GLN A 289 -4.38 24.41 21.57
C GLN A 289 -5.55 23.83 20.76
N SER A 290 -6.79 24.14 21.14
CA SER A 290 -7.99 23.69 20.41
C SER A 290 -8.03 24.25 18.99
N GLU A 291 -7.66 25.53 18.79
CA GLU A 291 -7.53 26.11 17.45
C GLU A 291 -6.44 25.41 16.62
N MET A 292 -5.32 25.01 17.24
CA MET A 292 -4.28 24.24 16.57
C MET A 292 -4.78 22.84 16.16
N ILE A 293 -5.49 22.14 17.06
CA ILE A 293 -6.08 20.83 16.78
C ILE A 293 -7.10 20.94 15.64
N MET A 294 -7.96 21.96 15.64
CA MET A 294 -8.91 22.18 14.55
C MET A 294 -8.21 22.38 13.19
N LYS A 295 -7.10 23.13 13.16
CA LYS A 295 -6.30 23.30 11.94
C LYS A 295 -5.71 21.96 11.48
N GLN A 296 -5.18 21.15 12.40
CA GLN A 296 -4.66 19.82 12.08
C GLN A 296 -5.77 18.87 11.61
N MET A 297 -6.94 18.88 12.23
CA MET A 297 -8.10 18.09 11.81
C MET A 297 -8.52 18.45 10.39
N ARG A 298 -8.55 19.74 10.04
CA ARG A 298 -8.89 20.18 8.68
C ARG A 298 -7.85 19.71 7.65
N LEU A 299 -6.56 19.79 7.99
CA LEU A 299 -5.49 19.25 7.13
C LEU A 299 -5.62 17.73 6.97
N SER A 300 -5.92 17.00 8.05
CA SER A 300 -6.13 15.57 8.04
C SER A 300 -7.34 15.17 7.20
N ALA A 301 -8.46 15.88 7.33
CA ALA A 301 -9.66 15.67 6.53
C ALA A 301 -9.39 15.86 5.03
N ASN A 302 -8.71 16.95 4.66
CA ASN A 302 -8.30 17.18 3.27
C ASN A 302 -7.40 16.03 2.74
N LYS A 303 -6.47 15.54 3.57
CA LYS A 303 -5.59 14.42 3.19
C LYS A 303 -6.36 13.12 3.02
N MET A 304 -7.39 12.90 3.84
CA MET A 304 -8.23 11.71 3.78
C MET A 304 -9.15 11.73 2.56
N GLU A 305 -9.64 12.90 2.15
CA GLU A 305 -10.37 13.10 0.90
C GLU A 305 -9.47 12.81 -0.32
N GLU A 306 -8.22 13.30 -0.31
CA GLU A 306 -7.23 12.99 -1.35
C GLU A 306 -6.92 11.48 -1.42
N LEU A 307 -6.76 10.81 -0.28
CA LEU A 307 -6.58 9.35 -0.22
C LEU A 307 -7.80 8.59 -0.73
N GLN A 308 -9.00 9.06 -0.43
CA GLN A 308 -10.23 8.45 -0.95
C GLN A 308 -10.30 8.55 -2.47
N GLN A 309 -9.92 9.71 -3.03
CA GLN A 309 -9.88 9.94 -4.47
C GLN A 309 -8.81 9.06 -5.16
N GLN A 310 -7.64 8.89 -4.53
CA GLN A 310 -6.61 7.96 -5.01
C GLN A 310 -7.04 6.48 -4.89
N THR A 311 -7.84 6.15 -3.88
CA THR A 311 -8.36 4.79 -3.71
C THR A 311 -9.45 4.49 -4.76
N SER A 312 -10.29 5.48 -5.10
CA SER A 312 -11.26 5.33 -6.19
C SER A 312 -10.59 5.18 -7.56
N SER A 313 -9.51 5.92 -7.84
CA SER A 313 -8.76 5.74 -9.09
C SER A 313 -8.07 4.37 -9.16
N LEU A 314 -7.68 3.79 -8.02
CA LEU A 314 -7.18 2.42 -7.96
C LEU A 314 -8.26 1.38 -8.36
N ALA A 315 -9.52 1.65 -8.00
CA ALA A 315 -10.65 0.80 -8.41
C ALA A 315 -10.92 0.91 -9.92
N GLU A 316 -10.74 2.09 -10.52
CA GLU A 316 -10.80 2.28 -11.98
C GLU A 316 -9.67 1.51 -12.70
N VAL A 317 -8.43 1.61 -12.21
CA VAL A 317 -7.30 0.83 -12.75
C VAL A 317 -7.54 -0.68 -12.65
N SER A 318 -8.20 -1.14 -11.59
CA SER A 318 -8.59 -2.56 -11.46
C SER A 318 -9.63 -2.98 -12.51
N LEU A 319 -10.57 -2.10 -12.87
CA LEU A 319 -11.52 -2.34 -13.95
C LEU A 319 -10.81 -2.39 -15.31
N GLU A 320 -9.90 -1.47 -15.58
CA GLU A 320 -9.09 -1.46 -16.81
C GLU A 320 -8.24 -2.74 -16.93
N ILE A 321 -7.62 -3.19 -15.84
CA ILE A 321 -6.86 -4.47 -15.82
C ILE A 321 -7.79 -5.64 -16.12
N LYS A 322 -9.01 -5.65 -15.56
CA LYS A 322 -9.99 -6.73 -15.81
C LYS A 322 -10.45 -6.74 -17.27
N GLU A 323 -10.63 -5.58 -17.88
CA GLU A 323 -10.94 -5.44 -19.30
C GLU A 323 -9.77 -5.93 -20.18
N LEU A 324 -8.54 -5.54 -19.84
CA LEU A 324 -7.33 -6.01 -20.51
C LEU A 324 -7.16 -7.54 -20.42
N VAL A 325 -7.49 -8.16 -19.28
CA VAL A 325 -7.47 -9.63 -19.14
C VAL A 325 -8.50 -10.27 -20.07
N ASN A 326 -9.72 -9.72 -20.17
CA ASN A 326 -10.72 -10.22 -21.10
C ASN A 326 -10.26 -10.10 -22.56
N ASP A 327 -9.60 -8.99 -22.92
CA ASP A 327 -9.04 -8.81 -24.25
C ASP A 327 -7.90 -9.81 -24.54
N ILE A 328 -7.04 -10.08 -23.56
CA ILE A 328 -6.00 -11.12 -23.67
C ILE A 328 -6.64 -12.50 -23.86
N GLU A 329 -7.70 -12.84 -23.13
CA GLU A 329 -8.41 -14.11 -23.29
C GLU A 329 -9.04 -14.24 -24.68
N LYS A 330 -9.61 -13.15 -25.21
CA LYS A 330 -10.15 -13.10 -26.56
C LYS A 330 -9.06 -13.30 -27.61
N ILE A 331 -7.93 -12.59 -27.50
CA ILE A 331 -6.77 -12.75 -28.41
C ILE A 331 -6.23 -14.18 -28.34
N LYS A 332 -6.16 -14.79 -27.15
CA LYS A 332 -5.75 -16.18 -26.98
C LYS A 332 -6.71 -17.13 -27.69
N SER A 333 -8.02 -16.91 -27.55
CA SER A 333 -9.05 -17.70 -28.26
C SER A 333 -8.91 -17.57 -29.78
N ASP A 334 -8.73 -16.36 -30.28
CA ASP A 334 -8.53 -16.08 -31.71
C ASP A 334 -7.23 -16.72 -32.24
N TYR A 335 -6.16 -16.71 -31.44
CA TYR A 335 -4.90 -17.37 -31.76
C TYR A 335 -5.07 -18.89 -31.84
N VAL A 336 -5.74 -19.51 -30.88
CA VAL A 336 -6.03 -20.96 -30.89
C VAL A 336 -6.88 -21.32 -32.11
N THR A 337 -7.88 -20.49 -32.44
CA THR A 337 -8.73 -20.67 -33.62
C THR A 337 -7.92 -20.56 -34.91
N SER A 338 -7.06 -19.55 -35.02
CA SER A 338 -6.17 -19.35 -36.17
C SER A 338 -5.16 -20.49 -36.31
N GLN A 339 -4.63 -21.01 -35.20
CA GLN A 339 -3.75 -22.18 -35.19
C GLN A 339 -4.47 -23.43 -35.70
N ALA A 340 -5.71 -23.66 -35.25
CA ALA A 340 -6.54 -24.78 -35.72
C ALA A 340 -6.85 -24.66 -37.22
N GLN A 341 -7.19 -23.46 -37.71
CA GLN A 341 -7.39 -23.18 -39.13
C GLN A 341 -6.12 -23.38 -39.96
N LEU A 342 -4.95 -22.96 -39.46
CA LEU A 342 -3.66 -23.19 -40.12
C LEU A 342 -3.31 -24.68 -40.17
N MET A 343 -3.60 -25.44 -39.11
CA MET A 343 -3.45 -26.90 -39.13
C MET A 343 -4.37 -27.54 -40.15
N GLN A 344 -5.64 -27.11 -40.23
CA GLN A 344 -6.59 -27.60 -41.21
C GLN A 344 -6.14 -27.27 -42.64
N LEU A 345 -5.65 -26.06 -42.89
CA LEU A 345 -5.10 -25.65 -44.19
C LEU A 345 -3.85 -26.46 -44.54
N SER A 346 -2.95 -26.68 -43.57
CA SER A 346 -1.75 -27.50 -43.77
C SER A 346 -2.10 -28.95 -44.11
N ASN A 347 -3.10 -29.52 -43.45
CA ASN A 347 -3.60 -30.87 -43.75
C ASN A 347 -4.28 -30.93 -45.12
N SER A 348 -5.04 -29.89 -45.48
CA SER A 348 -5.69 -29.80 -46.80
C SER A 348 -4.66 -29.66 -47.92
N LEU A 349 -3.61 -28.85 -47.72
CA LEU A 349 -2.50 -28.71 -48.66
C LEU A 349 -1.75 -30.03 -48.86
N ARG A 350 -1.50 -30.79 -47.78
CA ARG A 350 -0.93 -32.14 -47.89
C ARG A 350 -1.83 -33.10 -48.66
N SER A 351 -3.13 -33.07 -48.40
CA SER A 351 -4.10 -33.90 -49.14
C SER A 351 -4.13 -33.56 -50.63
N VAL A 352 -4.07 -32.27 -50.98
CA VAL A 352 -4.02 -31.82 -52.38
C VAL A 352 -2.68 -32.19 -53.02
N GLU A 353 -1.58 -32.10 -52.29
CA GLU A 353 -0.26 -32.56 -52.74
C GLU A 353 -0.30 -34.07 -53.05
N ASP A 354 -0.79 -34.90 -52.12
CA ASP A 354 -0.93 -36.35 -52.30
C ASP A 354 -1.86 -36.70 -53.48
N GLU A 355 -2.99 -36.01 -53.64
CA GLU A 355 -3.90 -36.20 -54.77
C GLU A 355 -3.28 -35.75 -56.10
N SER A 356 -2.49 -34.69 -56.10
CA SER A 356 -1.72 -34.24 -57.27
C SER A 356 -0.62 -35.24 -57.66
N PHE A 357 0.05 -35.84 -56.68
CA PHE A 357 1.01 -36.92 -56.92
C PHE A 357 0.33 -38.14 -57.51
N LYS A 358 -0.83 -38.54 -56.96
CA LYS A 358 -1.60 -39.68 -57.46
C LYS A 358 -2.12 -39.46 -58.88
N THR A 359 -2.68 -38.28 -59.17
CA THR A 359 -3.11 -37.94 -60.54
C THR A 359 -1.94 -37.81 -61.51
N MET A 360 -0.75 -37.42 -61.05
CA MET A 360 0.47 -37.43 -61.85
C MET A 360 0.97 -38.85 -62.12
N GLU A 361 0.89 -39.74 -61.13
CA GLU A 361 1.18 -41.17 -61.27
C GLU A 361 0.24 -41.83 -62.28
N GLU A 362 -1.07 -41.60 -62.16
CA GLU A 362 -2.08 -42.07 -63.13
C GLU A 362 -1.82 -41.51 -64.55
N LYS A 363 -1.39 -40.24 -64.67
CA LYS A 363 -1.02 -39.66 -65.97
C LYS A 363 0.26 -40.26 -66.53
N ILE A 364 1.26 -40.58 -65.70
CA ILE A 364 2.48 -41.27 -66.11
C ILE A 364 2.16 -42.68 -66.57
N GLU A 365 1.27 -43.38 -65.87
CA GLU A 365 0.80 -44.72 -66.24
C GLU A 365 -0.01 -44.70 -67.54
N ALA A 366 -0.88 -43.68 -67.73
CA ALA A 366 -1.59 -43.43 -68.98
C ALA A 366 -0.63 -43.05 -70.13
N LEU A 367 0.47 -42.34 -69.84
CA LEU A 367 1.50 -42.03 -70.82
C LEU A 367 2.29 -43.29 -71.19
N SER A 368 2.63 -44.13 -70.21
CA SER A 368 3.33 -45.40 -70.39
C SER A 368 2.51 -46.34 -71.26
N THR A 369 1.21 -46.50 -70.97
CA THR A 369 0.30 -47.31 -71.79
C THR A 369 0.14 -46.76 -73.21
N LYS A 370 0.08 -45.43 -73.39
CA LYS A 370 0.11 -44.82 -74.73
C LYS A 370 1.42 -45.02 -75.46
N ILE A 371 2.55 -44.98 -74.76
CA ILE A 371 3.88 -45.29 -75.32
C ILE A 371 3.93 -46.76 -75.72
N ASP A 372 3.42 -47.68 -74.90
CA ASP A 372 3.34 -49.10 -75.24
C ASP A 372 2.41 -49.35 -76.44
N GLU A 373 1.26 -48.66 -76.53
CA GLU A 373 0.41 -48.70 -77.72
C GLU A 373 1.10 -48.12 -78.96
N ALA A 374 1.87 -47.03 -78.81
CA ALA A 374 2.64 -46.43 -79.89
C ALA A 374 3.77 -47.36 -80.35
N ILE A 375 4.48 -48.00 -79.42
CA ILE A 375 5.50 -49.02 -79.69
C ILE A 375 4.87 -50.23 -80.36
N LYS A 376 3.70 -50.68 -79.92
CA LYS A 376 2.96 -51.80 -80.52
C LYS A 376 2.48 -51.46 -81.93
N LYS A 377 1.99 -50.24 -82.17
CA LYS A 377 1.69 -49.73 -83.52
C LYS A 377 2.94 -49.62 -84.38
N LEU A 378 4.08 -49.19 -83.83
CA LEU A 378 5.36 -49.14 -84.55
C LEU A 378 5.84 -50.55 -84.91
N SER A 379 5.71 -51.51 -83.99
CA SER A 379 6.00 -52.94 -84.20
C SER A 379 5.10 -53.55 -85.27
N GLN A 380 3.80 -53.25 -85.25
CA GLN A 380 2.86 -53.67 -86.30
C GLN A 380 3.19 -52.99 -87.63
N HIS A 381 3.56 -51.72 -87.63
CA HIS A 381 3.99 -51.02 -88.85
C HIS A 381 5.26 -51.65 -89.42
N TYR A 382 6.26 -51.99 -88.59
CA TYR A 382 7.44 -52.74 -89.02
C TYR A 382 7.10 -54.12 -89.59
N HIS A 383 6.07 -54.80 -89.06
CA HIS A 383 5.61 -56.07 -89.63
C HIS A 383 4.94 -55.90 -90.99
N ILE A 384 4.15 -54.84 -91.17
CA ILE A 384 3.50 -54.48 -92.45
C ILE A 384 4.51 -53.97 -93.48
N THR A 385 5.59 -53.30 -93.07
CA THR A 385 6.66 -52.85 -93.97
C THR A 385 7.55 -54.02 -94.44
N ASN A 386 7.63 -55.12 -93.68
CA ASN A 386 8.43 -56.29 -94.09
C ASN A 386 7.76 -57.10 -95.22
N GLU A 387 6.41 -57.10 -95.31
CA GLU A 387 5.69 -57.67 -96.45
C GLU A 387 5.83 -56.80 -97.72
N ASN A 388 5.77 -55.46 -97.59
CA ASN A 388 5.86 -54.54 -98.74
C ASN A 388 7.29 -54.34 -99.30
N ILE A 389 8.34 -54.54 -98.49
CA ILE A 389 9.73 -54.54 -98.97
C ILE A 389 9.97 -55.72 -99.93
N THR A 390 9.32 -56.86 -99.69
CA THR A 390 9.48 -58.07 -100.52
C THR A 390 8.82 -57.93 -101.90
N GLU A 391 7.72 -57.17 -102.02
CA GLU A 391 7.11 -56.83 -103.32
C GLU A 391 7.86 -55.72 -104.07
N SER A 392 8.35 -54.67 -103.38
CA SER A 392 9.12 -53.60 -104.03
C SER A 392 10.48 -54.07 -104.56
N VAL A 393 11.14 -55.03 -103.90
CA VAL A 393 12.37 -55.66 -104.40
C VAL A 393 12.09 -56.56 -105.62
N LYS A 394 10.94 -57.25 -105.66
CA LYS A 394 10.48 -58.00 -106.85
C LYS A 394 10.17 -57.10 -108.04
N ILE A 395 9.59 -55.91 -107.82
CA ILE A 395 9.29 -54.93 -108.86
C ILE A 395 10.58 -54.28 -109.40
N MET A 396 11.56 -53.96 -108.55
CA MET A 396 12.88 -53.47 -109.00
C MET A 396 13.67 -54.53 -109.77
N ALA A 397 13.64 -55.80 -109.36
CA ALA A 397 14.29 -56.89 -110.09
C ALA A 397 13.66 -57.11 -111.49
N LYS A 398 12.33 -56.98 -111.63
CA LYS A 398 11.64 -57.01 -112.94
C LYS A 398 11.98 -55.80 -113.81
N LYS A 399 12.18 -54.62 -113.23
CA LYS A 399 12.53 -53.39 -113.96
C LYS A 399 14.00 -53.40 -114.45
N ALA A 400 14.91 -54.07 -113.74
CA ALA A 400 16.30 -54.25 -114.15
C ALA A 400 16.48 -55.31 -115.28
N GLN A 401 15.62 -56.33 -115.37
CA GLN A 401 15.61 -57.26 -116.50
C GLN A 401 15.07 -56.65 -117.80
N LEU A 402 14.15 -55.67 -117.71
CA LEU A 402 13.59 -54.97 -118.87
C LEU A 402 14.52 -53.88 -119.44
N GLN A 403 15.57 -53.46 -118.72
CA GLN A 403 16.55 -52.48 -119.20
C GLN A 403 17.77 -53.08 -119.92
N LYS A 404 17.89 -54.42 -120.00
CA LYS A 404 18.92 -55.13 -120.79
C LYS A 404 18.44 -55.63 -122.17
N GLY A 405 17.19 -55.33 -122.56
CA GLY A 405 16.57 -55.82 -123.80
C GLY A 405 16.25 -54.76 -124.87
N TYR A 406 16.71 -53.51 -124.71
CA TYR A 406 16.52 -52.43 -125.70
C TYR A 406 17.85 -51.79 -126.11
N THR A 407 18.86 -52.62 -126.33
CA THR A 407 20.02 -52.31 -127.16
C THR A 407 20.12 -53.38 -128.24
N GLU A 408 19.14 -53.43 -129.14
CA GLU A 408 19.23 -54.10 -130.45
C GLU A 408 17.97 -53.77 -131.27
N LEU A 409 18.18 -53.19 -132.46
CA LEU A 409 17.23 -52.74 -133.50
C LEU A 409 16.49 -51.41 -133.24
N GLY A 410 16.69 -50.34 -134.02
CA GLY A 410 17.50 -50.16 -135.23
C GLY A 410 17.04 -48.89 -135.98
N ASP A 411 17.92 -47.89 -136.04
CA ASP A 411 18.25 -47.01 -137.19
C ASP A 411 19.22 -45.91 -136.72
#